data_AF-A0AAN4YP67-F1
#
_entry.id   AF-A0AAN4YP67-F1
#
_cell.length_a   1.000
_cell.length_b   1.000
_cell.length_c   1.000
_cell.angle_alpha   90.00
_cell.angle_beta   90.00
_cell.angle_gamma   90.00
#
_symmetry.space_group_name_H-M   'P 1'
#
loop_
_entity.id
_entity.type
_entity.pdbx_description
1 polymer ?
#
loop_
_entity_poly.entity_id
_entity_poly.type
_entity_poly.pdbx_seq_one_letter_code
_entity_poly.pdbx_strand_id
1 'polypeptide(L)'
;MEIGGWSLDQLMELAGLSVSQAGKCKLKEIRQVADLTDSNLFSPSRGDGLVAARHLAQYGYEPSVYYPKEGKNELYQIEAASVPVLSVDAPSSWDIEGGPPKEGPGSKFMPEYLISLTAPKPCVKYYQGRHFLGGRFLTKSITEKYGLDLPNYPGIDQIVEVGVDAEGRL
;
A
#
# COMPACT_ATOMS: atom_id res chain seq x y z
N MET A 1 4.78 -28.82 5.68
CA MET A 1 5.64 -27.81 6.33
C MET A 1 4.90 -26.49 6.19
N GLU A 2 4.22 -26.05 7.25
CA GLU A 2 3.51 -24.75 7.25
C GLU A 2 4.57 -23.65 7.37
N ILE A 3 4.81 -22.95 6.26
CA ILE A 3 5.85 -21.93 6.18
C ILE A 3 5.20 -20.62 6.66
N GLY A 4 5.17 -20.42 7.97
CA GLY A 4 4.69 -19.20 8.63
C GLY A 4 3.23 -19.32 9.10
N GLY A 5 3.04 -19.75 10.34
CA GLY A 5 1.74 -19.98 10.99
C GLY A 5 0.92 -18.72 11.29
N TRP A 6 0.75 -17.85 10.28
CA TRP A 6 -0.11 -16.69 10.33
C TRP A 6 -1.44 -17.00 9.63
N SER A 7 -2.55 -16.58 10.22
CA SER A 7 -3.82 -16.53 9.48
C SER A 7 -3.84 -15.32 8.54
N LEU A 8 -4.69 -15.39 7.52
CA LEU A 8 -4.92 -14.27 6.61
C LEU A 8 -5.34 -13.00 7.39
N ASP A 9 -6.24 -13.15 8.36
CA ASP A 9 -6.73 -12.05 9.19
C ASP A 9 -5.60 -11.37 9.98
N GLN A 10 -4.63 -12.14 10.49
CA GLN A 10 -3.49 -11.57 11.21
C GLN A 10 -2.59 -10.74 10.30
N LEU A 11 -2.34 -11.22 9.08
CA LEU A 11 -1.52 -10.51 8.11
C LEU A 11 -2.22 -9.22 7.65
N MET A 12 -3.53 -9.29 7.38
CA MET A 12 -4.34 -8.12 7.02
C MET A 12 -4.40 -7.09 8.15
N GLU A 13 -4.52 -7.52 9.40
CA GLU A 13 -4.53 -6.60 10.55
C GLU A 13 -3.21 -5.82 10.63
N LEU A 14 -2.07 -6.50 10.48
CA LEU A 14 -0.75 -5.87 10.51
C LEU A 14 -0.45 -5.01 9.29
N ALA A 15 -0.93 -5.43 8.11
CA ALA A 15 -0.82 -4.66 6.89
C ALA A 15 -1.63 -3.36 6.99
N GLY A 16 -2.90 -3.43 7.37
CA GLY A 16 -3.74 -2.26 7.57
C GLY A 16 -3.23 -1.34 8.69
N LEU A 17 -2.65 -1.89 9.77
CA LEU A 17 -1.93 -1.09 10.77
C LEU A 17 -0.77 -0.31 10.16
N SER A 18 0.04 -0.96 9.31
CA SER A 18 1.15 -0.31 8.60
C SER A 18 0.64 0.83 7.70
N VAL A 19 -0.41 0.58 6.91
CA VAL A 19 -1.06 1.59 6.06
C VAL A 19 -1.57 2.78 6.90
N SER A 20 -2.20 2.51 8.03
CA SER A 20 -2.71 3.56 8.93
C SER A 20 -1.59 4.45 9.50
N GLN A 21 -0.41 3.86 9.78
CA GLN A 21 0.74 4.61 10.27
C GLN A 21 1.33 5.49 9.16
N ALA A 22 1.44 4.97 7.93
CA ALA A 22 1.91 5.76 6.79
C ALA A 22 0.99 6.96 6.53
N GLY A 23 -0.33 6.70 6.58
CA GLY A 23 -1.34 7.74 6.52
C GLY A 23 -1.19 8.78 7.63
N LYS A 24 -1.19 8.35 8.90
CA LYS A 24 -1.07 9.23 10.08
C LYS A 24 0.18 10.11 10.04
N CYS A 25 1.32 9.55 9.62
CA CYS A 25 2.60 10.25 9.66
C CYS A 25 2.64 11.47 8.73
N LYS A 26 1.85 11.49 7.63
CA LYS A 26 2.03 12.47 6.55
C LYS A 26 0.75 13.09 6.02
N LEU A 27 -0.39 12.41 6.12
CA LEU A 27 -1.68 12.93 5.68
C LEU A 27 -2.40 13.54 6.88
N LYS A 28 -2.19 14.84 7.12
CA LYS A 28 -2.93 15.59 8.16
C LYS A 28 -4.45 15.60 7.91
N GLU A 29 -4.89 15.27 6.70
CA GLU A 29 -6.30 15.21 6.30
C GLU A 29 -6.55 13.99 5.40
N ILE A 30 -6.57 12.77 5.95
CA ILE A 30 -7.11 11.62 5.21
C ILE A 30 -8.62 11.80 5.14
N ARG A 31 -9.11 12.43 4.07
CA ARG A 31 -10.55 12.57 3.82
C ARG A 31 -11.13 11.36 3.08
N GLN A 32 -10.31 10.52 2.44
CA GLN A 32 -10.81 9.40 1.65
C GLN A 32 -9.79 8.26 1.57
N VAL A 33 -10.19 7.06 2.01
CA VAL A 33 -9.52 5.82 1.64
C VAL A 33 -10.24 5.30 0.40
N ALA A 34 -9.58 5.41 -0.76
CA ALA A 34 -10.13 4.94 -2.02
C ALA A 34 -9.44 3.63 -2.41
N ASP A 35 -10.25 2.60 -2.51
CA ASP A 35 -9.81 1.23 -2.77
C ASP A 35 -10.21 0.84 -4.18
N LEU A 36 -9.33 1.19 -5.13
CA LEU A 36 -9.52 0.95 -6.56
C LEU A 36 -8.61 -0.17 -7.06
N THR A 37 -8.59 -1.31 -6.37
CA THR A 37 -7.99 -2.53 -6.95
C THR A 37 -9.02 -3.33 -7.72
N ASP A 38 -8.54 -3.93 -8.81
CA ASP A 38 -9.21 -4.65 -9.90
C ASP A 38 -10.42 -5.52 -9.52
N SER A 39 -11.23 -5.82 -10.53
CA SER A 39 -12.51 -6.57 -10.61
C SER A 39 -12.78 -7.78 -9.68
N ASN A 40 -11.84 -8.21 -8.85
CA ASN A 40 -12.05 -9.23 -7.84
C ASN A 40 -12.29 -8.61 -6.46
N LEU A 41 -13.52 -8.79 -5.95
CA LEU A 41 -14.02 -8.39 -4.62
C LEU A 41 -13.16 -8.88 -3.43
N PHE A 42 -12.15 -9.71 -3.68
CA PHE A 42 -11.31 -10.43 -2.72
C PHE A 42 -9.81 -10.11 -2.81
N SER A 43 -9.42 -8.94 -3.37
CA SER A 43 -8.03 -8.50 -3.32
C SER A 43 -7.57 -8.28 -1.86
N PRO A 44 -6.45 -8.84 -1.39
CA PRO A 44 -5.94 -8.59 -0.03
C PRO A 44 -5.77 -7.09 0.27
N SER A 45 -5.32 -6.32 -0.72
CA SER A 45 -5.15 -4.86 -0.63
C SER A 45 -6.45 -4.11 -0.32
N ARG A 46 -7.61 -4.68 -0.69
CA ARG A 46 -8.95 -4.12 -0.44
C ARG A 46 -9.36 -4.25 1.02
N GLY A 47 -8.98 -5.36 1.67
CA GLY A 47 -9.17 -5.53 3.11
C GLY A 47 -8.26 -4.63 3.94
N ASP A 48 -7.02 -4.42 3.49
CA ASP A 48 -6.03 -3.59 4.19
C ASP A 48 -6.49 -2.13 4.33
N GLY A 49 -7.19 -1.59 3.32
CA GLY A 49 -7.78 -0.25 3.36
C GLY A 49 -8.88 -0.09 4.42
N LEU A 50 -9.71 -1.11 4.62
CA LEU A 50 -10.76 -1.11 5.65
C LEU A 50 -10.18 -1.19 7.06
N VAL A 51 -9.17 -2.05 7.26
CA VAL A 51 -8.41 -2.14 8.51
C VAL A 51 -7.72 -0.80 8.81
N ALA A 52 -7.10 -0.19 7.81
CA ALA A 52 -6.43 1.10 7.95
C ALA A 52 -7.42 2.20 8.37
N ALA A 53 -8.60 2.27 7.76
CA ALA A 53 -9.65 3.21 8.13
C ALA A 53 -10.07 3.02 9.60
N ARG A 54 -10.25 1.78 10.07
CA ARG A 54 -10.55 1.53 11.48
C ARG A 54 -9.46 2.03 12.41
N HIS A 55 -8.18 1.80 12.11
CA HIS A 55 -7.08 2.32 12.93
C HIS A 55 -7.01 3.84 12.92
N LEU A 56 -7.25 4.48 11.77
CA LEU A 56 -7.32 5.94 11.68
C LEU A 56 -8.42 6.50 12.58
N ALA A 57 -9.59 5.87 12.63
CA ALA A 57 -10.67 6.24 13.55
C ALA A 57 -10.23 6.10 15.02
N GLN A 58 -9.52 5.03 15.37
CA GLN A 58 -8.95 4.83 16.72
C GLN A 58 -7.89 5.88 17.09
N TYR A 59 -7.18 6.43 16.10
CA TYR A 59 -6.24 7.53 16.30
C TYR A 59 -6.93 8.90 16.45
N GLY A 60 -8.26 8.97 16.30
CA GLY A 60 -9.04 10.20 16.42
C GLY A 60 -9.26 10.94 15.10
N TYR A 61 -8.99 10.32 13.94
CA TYR A 61 -9.36 10.86 12.63
C TYR A 61 -10.80 10.48 12.27
N GLU A 62 -11.37 11.15 11.26
CA GLU A 62 -12.71 10.86 10.71
C GLU A 62 -12.59 10.31 9.27
N PRO A 63 -12.18 9.04 9.09
CA PRO A 63 -12.01 8.47 7.77
C PRO A 63 -13.36 8.23 7.08
N SER A 64 -13.46 8.62 5.82
CA SER A 64 -14.56 8.21 4.94
C SER A 64 -14.09 7.07 4.04
N VAL A 65 -14.86 5.98 4.02
CA VAL A 65 -14.57 4.80 3.20
C VAL A 65 -15.50 4.80 1.99
N TYR A 66 -14.91 4.76 0.80
CA TYR A 66 -15.64 4.55 -0.44
C TYR A 66 -15.36 3.15 -0.98
N TYR A 67 -16.39 2.31 -1.03
CA TYR A 67 -16.30 0.90 -1.43
C TYR A 67 -17.29 0.59 -2.57
N PRO A 68 -17.00 1.05 -3.81
CA PRO A 68 -17.88 0.81 -4.95
C PRO A 68 -17.82 -0.67 -5.36
N LYS A 69 -18.93 -1.16 -5.91
CA LYS A 69 -19.02 -2.54 -6.40
C LYS A 69 -18.51 -2.73 -7.83
N GLU A 70 -18.35 -1.68 -8.64
CA GLU A 70 -17.71 -1.67 -9.98
C GLU A 70 -17.87 -0.31 -10.68
N GLY A 71 -16.80 0.22 -11.30
CA GLY A 71 -16.88 1.38 -12.21
C GLY A 71 -15.56 1.78 -12.89
N LYS A 72 -15.57 2.01 -14.22
CA LYS A 72 -14.39 2.48 -14.97
C LYS A 72 -14.03 3.96 -14.72
N ASN A 73 -14.93 4.72 -14.11
CA ASN A 73 -14.82 6.19 -14.00
C ASN A 73 -14.06 6.67 -12.75
N GLU A 74 -13.81 5.78 -11.79
CA GLU A 74 -13.25 6.16 -10.48
C GLU A 74 -11.78 6.55 -10.57
N LEU A 75 -11.02 5.85 -11.42
CA LEU A 75 -9.61 6.15 -11.66
C LEU A 75 -9.40 7.55 -12.24
N TYR A 76 -10.27 7.98 -13.16
CA TYR A 76 -10.23 9.35 -13.69
C TYR A 76 -10.48 10.40 -12.62
N GLN A 77 -11.32 10.10 -11.63
CA GLN A 77 -11.59 11.03 -10.53
C GLN A 77 -10.41 11.13 -9.57
N ILE A 78 -9.73 10.00 -9.27
CA ILE A 78 -8.52 10.01 -8.44
C ILE A 78 -7.36 10.67 -9.18
N GLU A 79 -7.18 10.41 -10.48
CA GLU A 79 -6.17 11.07 -11.30
C GLU A 79 -6.36 12.60 -11.35
N ALA A 80 -7.62 13.06 -11.34
CA ALA A 80 -7.95 14.49 -11.29
C ALA A 80 -8.03 15.06 -9.86
N ALA A 81 -7.84 14.24 -8.82
CA ALA A 81 -7.99 14.69 -7.45
C ALA A 81 -6.84 15.63 -7.06
N SER A 82 -7.17 16.75 -6.42
CA SER A 82 -6.20 17.70 -5.88
C SER A 82 -5.69 17.33 -4.48
N VAL A 83 -6.19 16.23 -3.91
CA VAL A 83 -5.79 15.75 -2.58
C VAL A 83 -4.69 14.70 -2.71
N PRO A 84 -3.74 14.65 -1.75
CA PRO A 84 -2.70 13.63 -1.74
C PRO A 84 -3.29 12.21 -1.69
N VAL A 85 -2.73 11.32 -2.51
CA VAL A 85 -3.13 9.91 -2.59
C VAL A 85 -2.02 9.03 -2.04
N LEU A 86 -2.39 8.11 -1.14
CA LEU A 86 -1.55 7.00 -0.68
C LEU A 86 -2.03 5.70 -1.34
N SER A 87 -1.21 5.13 -2.22
CA SER A 87 -1.49 3.81 -2.79
C SER A 87 -0.97 2.70 -1.88
N VAL A 88 -1.78 1.65 -1.72
CA VAL A 88 -1.45 0.47 -0.94
C VAL A 88 -0.94 -0.62 -1.87
N ASP A 89 0.23 -1.12 -1.55
CA ASP A 89 0.99 -2.17 -2.20
C ASP A 89 1.54 -1.85 -3.59
N ALA A 90 0.67 -1.43 -4.51
CA ALA A 90 1.00 -0.92 -5.82
C ALA A 90 -0.01 0.19 -6.22
N PRO A 91 0.38 1.17 -7.06
CA PRO A 91 -0.57 2.12 -7.59
C PRO A 91 -1.67 1.42 -8.41
N SER A 92 -2.92 1.81 -8.20
CA SER A 92 -4.04 1.29 -8.99
C SER A 92 -3.80 1.49 -10.49
N SER A 93 -4.18 0.49 -11.29
CA SER A 93 -4.00 0.43 -12.75
C SER A 93 -2.58 0.22 -13.26
N TRP A 94 -1.57 0.19 -12.39
CA TRP A 94 -0.21 -0.14 -12.82
C TRP A 94 -0.06 -1.64 -13.00
N ASP A 95 0.65 -2.03 -14.06
CA ASP A 95 1.13 -3.40 -14.18
C ASP A 95 2.25 -3.64 -13.16
N ILE A 96 2.21 -4.80 -12.51
CA ILE A 96 3.15 -5.15 -11.42
C ILE A 96 4.61 -5.20 -11.90
N GLU A 97 4.85 -5.46 -13.18
CA GLU A 97 6.20 -5.54 -13.75
C GLU A 97 6.54 -4.36 -14.67
N GLY A 98 5.56 -3.95 -15.47
CA GLY A 98 5.65 -2.96 -16.53
C GLY A 98 5.40 -1.51 -16.07
N GLY A 99 4.85 -1.31 -14.88
CA GLY A 99 4.58 0.02 -14.33
C GLY A 99 3.31 0.67 -14.89
N PRO A 100 3.25 2.01 -15.01
CA PRO A 100 2.04 2.69 -15.44
C PRO A 100 1.63 2.31 -16.88
N PRO A 101 0.32 2.24 -17.18
CA PRO A 101 -0.16 1.96 -18.53
C PRO A 101 0.22 3.12 -19.47
N LYS A 102 0.53 2.81 -20.73
CA LYS A 102 0.95 3.82 -21.72
C LYS A 102 -0.18 4.77 -22.11
N GLU A 103 -1.41 4.28 -22.14
CA GLU A 103 -2.61 5.03 -22.53
C GLU A 103 -3.81 4.57 -21.70
N GLY A 104 -4.82 5.42 -21.55
CA GLY A 104 -6.05 5.10 -20.82
C GLY A 104 -6.03 5.52 -19.34
N PRO A 105 -7.02 5.05 -18.56
CA PRO A 105 -7.14 5.37 -17.13
C PRO A 105 -5.88 4.95 -16.38
N GLY A 106 -5.33 5.83 -15.55
CA GLY A 106 -4.13 5.53 -14.76
C GLY A 106 -2.80 5.81 -15.45
N SER A 107 -2.81 6.18 -16.75
CA SER A 107 -1.58 6.50 -17.49
C SER A 107 -0.82 7.71 -16.95
N LYS A 108 -1.53 8.66 -16.32
CA LYS A 108 -0.92 9.79 -15.61
C LYS A 108 -1.08 9.71 -14.09
N PHE A 109 -1.61 8.60 -13.59
CA PHE A 109 -1.79 8.43 -12.15
C PHE A 109 -0.44 8.16 -11.50
N MET A 110 0.02 9.12 -10.69
CA MET A 110 1.22 9.03 -9.86
C MET A 110 0.85 9.46 -8.44
N PRO A 111 0.66 8.52 -7.50
CA PRO A 111 0.28 8.87 -6.14
C PRO A 111 1.43 9.57 -5.41
N GLU A 112 1.12 10.53 -4.54
CA GLU A 112 2.14 11.25 -3.75
C GLU A 112 2.88 10.30 -2.79
N TYR A 113 2.16 9.30 -2.29
CA TYR A 113 2.68 8.29 -1.38
C TYR A 113 2.39 6.87 -1.88
N LEU A 114 3.33 5.97 -1.66
CA LEU A 114 3.17 4.53 -1.88
C LEU A 114 3.62 3.80 -0.62
N ILE A 115 2.86 2.80 -0.18
CA ILE A 115 3.31 1.84 0.83
C ILE A 115 3.34 0.43 0.24
N SER A 116 4.52 -0.17 0.13
CA SER A 116 4.64 -1.58 -0.24
C SER A 116 4.51 -2.47 1.00
N LEU A 117 3.74 -3.55 0.90
CA LEU A 117 3.56 -4.49 1.98
C LEU A 117 4.47 -5.70 1.78
N THR A 118 5.19 -6.09 2.84
CA THR A 118 6.18 -7.18 2.88
C THR A 118 7.44 -6.90 2.07
N ALA A 119 7.28 -6.61 0.77
CA ALA A 119 8.36 -6.27 -0.14
C ALA A 119 7.87 -5.34 -1.28
N PRO A 120 8.72 -4.43 -1.78
CA PRO A 120 8.44 -3.63 -2.96
C PRO A 120 8.22 -4.49 -4.20
N LYS A 121 7.23 -4.11 -5.02
CA LYS A 121 6.95 -4.77 -6.29
C LYS A 121 7.87 -4.23 -7.39
N PRO A 122 8.12 -4.98 -8.48
CA PRO A 122 8.98 -4.50 -9.56
C PRO A 122 8.52 -3.17 -10.20
N CYS A 123 7.20 -2.87 -10.18
CA CYS A 123 6.64 -1.62 -10.68
C CYS A 123 7.14 -0.37 -9.93
N VAL A 124 7.64 -0.52 -8.70
CA VAL A 124 8.18 0.58 -7.89
C VAL A 124 9.35 1.27 -8.57
N LYS A 125 10.08 0.59 -9.47
CA LYS A 125 11.17 1.21 -10.24
C LYS A 125 10.71 2.38 -11.14
N TYR A 126 9.42 2.47 -11.46
CA TYR A 126 8.83 3.57 -12.23
C TYR A 126 8.19 4.64 -11.34
N TYR A 127 8.08 4.37 -10.04
CA TYR A 127 7.45 5.26 -9.09
C TYR A 127 8.32 6.50 -8.85
N GLN A 128 7.66 7.66 -8.72
CA GLN A 128 8.33 8.94 -8.47
C GLN A 128 7.54 9.68 -7.40
N GLY A 129 7.80 9.33 -6.15
CA GLY A 129 7.11 9.88 -5.00
C GLY A 129 7.74 9.37 -3.71
N ARG A 130 6.99 9.47 -2.61
CA ARG A 130 7.49 9.03 -1.30
C ARG A 130 7.06 7.61 -1.03
N HIS A 131 8.05 6.74 -0.80
CA HIS A 131 7.82 5.32 -0.66
C HIS A 131 8.05 4.84 0.76
N PHE A 132 7.11 4.07 1.27
CA PHE A 132 7.19 3.39 2.55
C PHE A 132 7.20 1.88 2.34
N LEU A 133 7.92 1.19 3.21
CA LEU A 133 7.79 -0.25 3.39
C LEU A 133 7.02 -0.51 4.68
N GLY A 134 6.00 -1.36 4.61
CA GLY A 134 5.24 -1.86 5.74
C GLY A 134 5.18 -3.39 5.77
N GLY A 135 4.44 -3.94 6.74
CA GLY A 135 4.34 -5.38 6.93
C GLY A 135 5.53 -5.97 7.70
N ARG A 136 5.81 -5.39 8.87
CA ARG A 136 6.90 -5.79 9.78
C ARG A 136 6.57 -7.09 10.55
N PHE A 137 6.35 -8.18 9.81
CA PHE A 137 5.99 -9.50 10.37
C PHE A 137 6.81 -10.66 9.78
N LEU A 138 7.74 -10.38 8.87
CA LEU A 138 8.63 -11.39 8.33
C LEU A 138 9.61 -11.90 9.39
N THR A 139 9.71 -13.21 9.50
CA THR A 139 10.69 -13.87 10.38
C THR A 139 12.04 -13.97 9.69
N LYS A 140 13.12 -14.06 10.48
CA LYS A 140 14.48 -14.26 9.95
C LYS A 140 14.59 -15.46 9.01
N SER A 141 13.87 -16.54 9.31
CA SER A 141 13.87 -17.74 8.45
C SER A 141 13.28 -17.45 7.07
N ILE A 142 12.23 -16.62 6.99
CA ILE A 142 11.63 -16.26 5.71
C ILE A 142 12.55 -15.31 4.95
N THR A 143 13.13 -14.30 5.62
CA THR A 143 14.05 -13.37 4.97
C THR A 143 15.28 -14.08 4.42
N GLU A 144 15.90 -14.97 5.19
CA GLU A 144 17.05 -15.78 4.75
C GLU A 144 16.69 -16.71 3.59
N LYS A 145 15.52 -17.36 3.65
CA LYS A 145 15.06 -18.28 2.60
C LYS A 145 14.86 -17.60 1.25
N TYR A 146 14.36 -16.37 1.25
CA TYR A 146 14.09 -15.60 0.03
C TYR A 146 15.17 -14.57 -0.29
N GLY A 147 16.25 -14.50 0.51
CA GLY A 147 17.34 -13.54 0.32
C GLY A 147 16.90 -12.08 0.41
N LEU A 148 15.95 -11.77 1.30
CA LEU A 148 15.43 -10.42 1.52
C LEU A 148 16.28 -9.71 2.59
N ASP A 149 16.80 -8.53 2.30
CA ASP A 149 17.49 -7.66 3.27
C ASP A 149 16.51 -6.59 3.80
N LEU A 150 15.93 -6.83 4.97
CA LEU A 150 14.91 -5.92 5.48
C LEU A 150 15.53 -4.65 6.08
N PRO A 151 15.01 -3.46 5.75
CA PRO A 151 15.44 -2.23 6.39
C PRO A 151 15.14 -2.24 7.89
N ASN A 152 15.93 -1.50 8.66
CA ASN A 152 15.69 -1.36 10.08
C ASN A 152 14.50 -0.43 10.35
N TYR A 153 13.42 -0.98 10.90
CA TYR A 153 12.25 -0.22 11.32
C TYR A 153 12.54 0.55 12.61
N PRO A 154 12.27 1.87 12.66
CA PRO A 154 12.56 2.68 13.84
C PRO A 154 11.65 2.31 15.02
N GLY A 155 12.24 1.96 16.16
CA GLY A 155 11.51 1.67 17.39
C GLY A 155 10.43 0.60 17.20
N ILE A 156 9.19 0.96 17.49
CA ILE A 156 8.00 0.10 17.39
C ILE A 156 7.18 0.34 16.11
N ASP A 157 7.67 1.19 15.21
CA ASP A 157 6.94 1.55 14.00
C ASP A 157 6.76 0.32 13.10
N GLN A 158 5.61 0.27 12.42
CA GLN A 158 5.25 -0.76 11.45
C GLN A 158 5.61 -0.35 10.02
N ILE A 159 6.22 0.83 9.86
CA ILE A 159 6.64 1.39 8.57
C ILE A 159 8.06 1.92 8.64
N VAL A 160 8.69 2.03 7.47
CA VAL A 160 9.93 2.78 7.27
C VAL A 160 9.91 3.45 5.90
N GLU A 161 10.39 4.69 5.82
CA GLU A 161 10.53 5.39 4.53
C GLU A 161 11.77 4.84 3.81
N VAL A 162 11.61 4.45 2.55
CA VAL A 162 12.65 3.83 1.73
C VAL A 162 12.87 4.67 0.47
N GLY A 163 14.09 4.64 -0.06
CA GLY A 163 14.41 5.25 -1.34
C GLY A 163 13.73 4.52 -2.49
N VAL A 164 13.52 5.20 -3.61
CA VAL A 164 12.89 4.63 -4.82
C VAL A 164 13.94 4.01 -5.76
N ASP A 165 15.07 3.56 -5.20
CA ASP A 165 16.21 3.13 -5.99
C ASP A 165 15.91 1.78 -6.66
N ALA A 166 16.02 1.79 -7.99
CA ALA A 166 15.53 0.80 -8.96
C ALA A 166 16.14 -0.61 -8.88
N GLU A 167 16.71 -1.01 -7.75
CA GLU A 167 17.42 -2.29 -7.63
C GLU A 167 16.59 -3.41 -7.02
N GLY A 168 15.38 -3.14 -6.52
CA GLY A 168 14.47 -4.20 -6.00
C GLY A 168 15.08 -5.05 -4.89
N ARG A 169 16.20 -4.60 -4.32
CA ARG A 169 16.82 -5.16 -3.14
C ARG A 169 16.24 -4.40 -1.97
N LEU A 170 15.30 -5.07 -1.31
CA LEU A 170 15.35 -5.10 0.14
C LEU A 170 16.72 -5.65 0.46
#